data_AF-A0A1G6TJT4-F1
#
_entry.id   AF-A0A1G6TJT4-F1
#
_cell.length_a   1.000
_cell.length_b   1.000
_cell.length_c   1.000
_cell.angle_alpha   90.00
_cell.angle_beta   90.00
_cell.angle_gamma   90.00
#
_symmetry.space_group_name_H-M   'P 1'
#
loop_
_entity.id
_entity.type
_entity.pdbx_description
1 polymer ?
#
loop_
_entity_poly.entity_id
_entity_poly.type
_entity_poly.pdbx_seq_one_letter_code
_entity_poly.pdbx_strand_id
1 'polypeptide(L)'
;MTKAGVVYPFGFPSPEEETEVLLRMPPQLTRPLAQTLAVIAADCRAAFAREDLQARFPRGASSTGPRSCRARATGSERATSGRRTAVFLPAPARCTTLNREALRPSQPPSTDDHRQVMPGHDYRPVDYDRLYYRLDLEPGANEADIKHHYRHLAQILHPDKWRHPTAASMRWADEQFKRVKEARELLEAYWSVHHAPPVSRSALSVAQAEQLHAQMQSLLAQRERVRGELDALRAERRQTFDEIRRMKLERDALRGEVAGLRDAAQAREPQPETGPQAVETASRTSGVRDFLFSKFEDPSRGWLLTLSASVFVCVVIFVVAHVVVGLLLAPIARFEAGRWLANLLQWALVAGGVVLAFGWGWAQRTLYRAARAGREHAVALPADEACRRVSAALRHEPHYGADWRIDSYEAAPDETQFALRAVLRFSPGAQSAARSHTVTFHCRARAAGPAQTSLAYDFHAAAPTWWLVPSARVVRDLRKRLDGDLGAPR
;
A
#
# COMPACT_ATOMS: atom_id res chain seq x y z
N MET A 1 -0.32 -41.73 -9.33
CA MET A 1 -0.09 -40.57 -10.22
C MET A 1 -1.38 -39.77 -10.30
N THR A 2 -1.47 -38.69 -9.54
CA THR A 2 -2.40 -37.56 -9.74
C THR A 2 -1.69 -36.35 -9.16
N LYS A 3 -1.45 -35.32 -10.00
CA LYS A 3 -0.69 -34.11 -9.64
C LYS A 3 -1.51 -33.30 -8.63
N ALA A 4 -0.92 -33.00 -7.47
CA ALA A 4 -1.49 -32.08 -6.50
C ALA A 4 -1.40 -30.64 -7.03
N GLY A 5 -2.56 -30.01 -7.18
CA GLY A 5 -2.73 -28.61 -7.56
C GLY A 5 -2.44 -27.67 -6.39
N VAL A 6 -1.96 -26.48 -6.75
CA VAL A 6 -1.71 -25.36 -5.85
C VAL A 6 -3.04 -24.90 -5.23
N VAL A 7 -3.16 -24.99 -3.90
CA VAL A 7 -4.34 -24.57 -3.15
C VAL A 7 -4.35 -23.04 -3.05
N TYR A 8 -5.31 -22.39 -3.70
CA TYR A 8 -5.63 -20.97 -3.49
C TYR A 8 -6.63 -20.84 -2.34
N PRO A 9 -6.35 -20.03 -1.30
CA PRO A 9 -7.20 -19.90 -0.14
C PRO A 9 -8.25 -18.81 -0.39
N PHE A 10 -9.22 -19.06 -1.26
CA PHE A 10 -10.54 -18.40 -1.35
C PHE A 10 -11.22 -19.04 -2.57
N GLY A 11 -12.44 -19.55 -2.40
CA GLY A 11 -13.19 -20.32 -3.40
C GLY A 11 -13.63 -19.51 -4.62
N PHE A 12 -12.69 -18.87 -5.32
CA PHE A 12 -12.93 -18.30 -6.63
C PHE A 12 -12.95 -19.43 -7.66
N PRO A 13 -13.89 -19.38 -8.62
CA PRO A 13 -13.90 -20.32 -9.73
C PRO A 13 -12.57 -20.23 -10.48
N SER A 14 -12.08 -21.39 -10.92
CA SER A 14 -11.00 -21.47 -11.88
C SER A 14 -11.37 -20.70 -13.17
N PRO A 15 -10.39 -20.25 -13.97
CA PRO A 15 -10.69 -19.60 -15.25
C PRO A 15 -11.60 -20.43 -16.15
N GLU A 16 -11.54 -21.76 -16.06
CA GLU A 16 -12.40 -22.68 -16.81
C GLU A 16 -13.85 -22.63 -16.31
N GLU A 17 -14.07 -22.69 -14.99
CA GLU A 17 -15.40 -22.57 -14.39
C GLU A 17 -16.01 -21.19 -14.64
N GLU A 18 -15.21 -20.13 -14.56
CA GLU A 18 -15.66 -18.77 -14.83
C GLU A 18 -15.99 -18.56 -16.32
N THR A 19 -15.27 -19.23 -17.23
CA THR A 19 -15.60 -19.28 -18.65
C THR A 19 -16.98 -19.89 -18.87
N GLU A 20 -17.28 -21.00 -18.21
CA GLU A 20 -18.59 -21.67 -18.29
C GLU A 20 -19.73 -20.84 -17.69
N VAL A 21 -19.45 -20.08 -16.62
CA VAL A 21 -20.41 -19.09 -16.08
C VAL A 21 -20.66 -17.96 -17.08
N LEU A 22 -19.61 -17.42 -17.71
CA LEU A 22 -19.71 -16.34 -18.69
C LEU A 22 -20.49 -16.76 -19.95
N LEU A 23 -20.35 -18.01 -20.36
CA LEU A 23 -21.12 -18.59 -21.47
C LEU A 23 -22.63 -18.71 -21.18
N ARG A 24 -23.06 -18.64 -19.92
CA ARG A 24 -24.47 -18.71 -19.53
C ARG A 24 -25.16 -17.34 -19.42
N MET A 25 -24.43 -16.23 -19.37
CA MET A 25 -25.00 -14.92 -19.01
C MET A 25 -25.48 -14.04 -20.18
N PRO A 26 -24.94 -14.18 -21.42
CA PRO A 26 -25.66 -13.72 -22.61
C PRO A 26 -25.46 -14.60 -23.89
N PRO A 27 -26.46 -14.65 -24.81
CA PRO A 27 -26.47 -15.58 -25.95
C PRO A 27 -25.46 -15.28 -27.07
N GLN A 28 -24.62 -14.25 -26.94
CA GLN A 28 -23.68 -13.81 -27.98
C GLN A 28 -22.20 -13.91 -27.58
N LEU A 29 -21.88 -14.39 -26.36
CA LEU A 29 -20.49 -14.53 -25.96
C LEU A 29 -19.88 -15.78 -26.61
N THR A 30 -18.90 -15.59 -27.49
CA THR A 30 -18.13 -16.71 -28.05
C THR A 30 -17.19 -17.26 -26.98
N ARG A 31 -16.96 -18.58 -26.99
CA ARG A 31 -16.06 -19.26 -26.04
C ARG A 31 -14.65 -18.64 -25.93
N PRO A 32 -13.98 -18.21 -27.01
CA PRO A 32 -12.68 -17.55 -26.90
C PRO A 32 -12.74 -16.23 -26.14
N LEU A 33 -13.81 -15.45 -26.33
CA LEU A 33 -14.01 -14.19 -25.62
C LEU A 33 -14.32 -14.44 -24.14
N ALA A 34 -15.17 -15.43 -23.83
CA ALA A 34 -15.44 -15.86 -22.46
C ALA A 34 -14.17 -16.29 -21.71
N GLN A 35 -13.31 -17.06 -22.38
CA GLN A 35 -12.04 -17.53 -21.82
C GLN A 35 -11.06 -16.36 -21.57
N THR A 36 -10.98 -15.42 -22.50
CA THR A 36 -10.15 -14.22 -22.34
C THR A 36 -10.62 -13.39 -21.14
N LEU A 37 -11.93 -13.20 -20.98
CA LEU A 37 -12.51 -12.46 -19.87
C LEU A 37 -12.29 -13.17 -18.52
N ALA A 38 -12.41 -14.50 -18.47
CA ALA A 38 -12.15 -15.29 -17.27
C ALA A 38 -10.68 -15.19 -16.82
N VAL A 39 -9.73 -15.22 -17.76
CA VAL A 39 -8.29 -15.04 -17.44
C VAL A 39 -8.02 -13.64 -16.91
N ILE A 40 -8.59 -12.61 -17.54
CA ILE A 40 -8.46 -11.21 -17.07
C ILE A 40 -9.04 -11.08 -15.65
N ALA A 41 -10.20 -11.68 -15.39
CA ALA A 41 -10.83 -11.65 -14.07
C ALA A 41 -9.97 -12.34 -13.01
N ALA A 42 -9.36 -13.49 -13.33
CA ALA A 42 -8.42 -14.19 -12.45
C ALA A 42 -7.17 -13.34 -12.14
N ASP A 43 -6.58 -12.69 -13.14
CA ASP A 43 -5.42 -11.81 -12.96
C ASP A 43 -5.76 -10.58 -12.12
N CYS A 44 -6.93 -9.97 -12.33
CA CYS A 44 -7.40 -8.84 -11.52
C CYS A 44 -7.55 -9.24 -10.06
N ARG A 45 -8.12 -10.43 -9.77
CA ARG A 45 -8.25 -10.94 -8.41
C ARG A 45 -6.88 -11.22 -7.78
N ALA A 46 -5.95 -11.79 -8.54
CA ALA A 46 -4.59 -12.03 -8.07
C ALA A 46 -3.85 -10.73 -7.75
N ALA A 47 -4.03 -9.68 -8.55
CA ALA A 47 -3.48 -8.35 -8.28
C ALA A 47 -4.09 -7.74 -7.03
N PHE A 48 -5.42 -7.84 -6.86
CA PHE A 48 -6.12 -7.31 -5.69
C PHE A 48 -5.71 -8.01 -4.40
N ALA A 49 -5.56 -9.34 -4.43
CA ALA A 49 -5.06 -10.11 -3.29
C ALA A 49 -3.61 -9.71 -2.90
N ARG A 50 -2.76 -9.39 -3.88
CA ARG A 50 -1.39 -8.90 -3.61
C ARG A 50 -1.40 -7.52 -2.94
N GLU A 51 -2.26 -6.60 -3.37
CA GLU A 51 -2.38 -5.28 -2.75
C GLU A 51 -2.97 -5.35 -1.33
N ASP A 52 -3.97 -6.19 -1.11
CA ASP A 52 -4.60 -6.36 0.22
C ASP A 52 -3.62 -7.01 1.23
N LEU A 53 -2.79 -7.95 0.76
CA LEU A 53 -1.68 -8.51 1.54
C LEU A 53 -0.60 -7.45 1.84
N GLN A 54 -0.28 -6.57 0.89
CA GLN A 54 0.65 -5.47 1.13
C GLN A 54 0.09 -4.40 2.09
N ALA A 55 -1.23 -4.21 2.12
CA ALA A 55 -1.89 -3.31 3.05
C ALA A 55 -1.95 -3.87 4.48
N ARG A 56 -2.07 -5.19 4.64
CA ARG A 56 -2.05 -5.88 5.95
C ARG A 56 -0.67 -6.00 6.59
N PHE A 57 0.39 -5.94 5.80
CA PHE A 57 1.78 -5.97 6.29
C PHE A 57 2.51 -4.68 5.90
N PRO A 58 2.28 -3.56 6.62
CA PRO A 58 3.08 -2.37 6.40
C PRO A 58 4.55 -2.71 6.65
N ARG A 59 5.43 -2.33 5.71
CA ARG A 59 6.89 -2.46 5.83
C ARG A 59 7.37 -1.58 6.99
N GLY A 60 7.26 -2.09 8.21
CA GLY A 60 7.62 -1.42 9.46
C GLY A 60 8.51 -2.30 10.30
N ALA A 61 9.68 -2.68 9.78
CA ALA A 61 10.82 -3.15 10.56
C ALA A 61 12.09 -3.02 9.69
N SER A 62 12.51 -1.79 9.45
CA SER A 62 13.83 -1.51 8.89
C SER A 62 14.88 -1.74 9.97
N SER A 63 15.51 -2.92 10.01
CA SER A 63 16.85 -3.04 10.59
C SER A 63 17.81 -2.32 9.64
N THR A 64 18.33 -1.18 10.08
CA THR A 64 19.43 -0.47 9.43
C THR A 64 20.67 -1.35 9.41
N GLY A 65 20.96 -1.96 8.25
CA GLY A 65 22.25 -2.56 7.92
C GLY A 65 22.86 -1.82 6.73
N PRO A 66 24.17 -1.52 6.74
CA PRO A 66 24.78 -0.64 5.76
C PRO A 66 24.89 -1.33 4.39
N ARG A 67 24.58 -0.56 3.35
CA ARG A 67 24.89 -0.89 1.96
C ARG A 67 26.40 -0.99 1.80
N SER A 68 26.89 -2.14 1.37
CA SER A 68 28.24 -2.29 0.84
C SER A 68 28.22 -2.89 -0.57
N CYS A 69 29.06 -2.24 -1.37
CA CYS A 69 29.44 -2.28 -2.77
C CYS A 69 29.29 -3.57 -3.59
N ARG A 70 28.94 -3.30 -4.86
CA ARG A 70 29.11 -4.10 -6.07
C ARG A 70 30.61 -4.26 -6.41
N ALA A 71 31.12 -5.49 -6.59
CA ALA A 71 32.31 -5.77 -7.40
C ALA A 71 32.39 -7.22 -7.92
N ARG A 72 32.27 -7.32 -9.24
CA ARG A 72 32.90 -8.19 -10.27
C ARG A 72 33.91 -9.30 -9.86
N ALA A 73 33.54 -10.53 -10.24
CA ALA A 73 34.21 -11.56 -11.08
C ALA A 73 35.67 -12.07 -10.86
N THR A 74 35.80 -13.40 -11.10
CA THR A 74 36.93 -14.24 -11.61
C THR A 74 37.95 -14.89 -10.65
N GLY A 75 38.33 -16.14 -10.98
CA GLY A 75 39.44 -16.94 -10.44
C GLY A 75 38.97 -18.07 -9.51
N SER A 76 38.88 -19.37 -9.87
CA SER A 76 39.80 -20.32 -10.52
C SER A 76 41.00 -20.74 -9.66
N GLU A 77 41.10 -22.07 -9.51
CA GLU A 77 42.24 -22.93 -9.11
C GLU A 77 42.44 -23.37 -7.64
N ARG A 78 42.17 -24.68 -7.47
CA ARG A 78 43.02 -25.74 -6.86
C ARG A 78 44.08 -25.33 -5.82
N ALA A 79 44.00 -25.98 -4.66
CA ALA A 79 45.13 -26.76 -4.14
C ALA A 79 44.65 -27.84 -3.15
N THR A 80 45.12 -29.06 -3.41
CA THR A 80 44.99 -30.28 -2.62
C THR A 80 46.09 -30.40 -1.56
N SER A 81 45.78 -31.16 -0.51
CA SER A 81 46.68 -32.09 0.21
C SER A 81 47.57 -31.55 1.32
N GLY A 82 47.46 -32.17 2.50
CA GLY A 82 48.65 -32.79 3.11
C GLY A 82 48.99 -32.46 4.57
N ARG A 83 48.31 -33.12 5.52
CA ARG A 83 48.92 -34.07 6.48
C ARG A 83 50.14 -33.60 7.31
N ARG A 84 49.98 -33.47 8.64
CA ARG A 84 50.66 -34.35 9.64
C ARG A 84 50.32 -34.00 11.11
N THR A 85 49.96 -35.08 11.79
CA THR A 85 49.96 -35.38 13.23
C THR A 85 51.26 -35.05 13.97
N ALA A 86 51.13 -34.58 15.22
CA ALA A 86 51.98 -35.03 16.33
C ALA A 86 51.26 -34.86 17.68
N VAL A 87 51.15 -35.98 18.39
CA VAL A 87 50.74 -36.18 19.78
C VAL A 87 51.98 -36.00 20.66
N PHE A 88 51.90 -35.36 21.83
CA PHE A 88 52.61 -35.79 23.05
C PHE A 88 52.08 -35.04 24.31
N LEU A 89 51.60 -35.82 25.28
CA LEU A 89 51.27 -35.50 26.69
C LEU A 89 52.54 -35.68 27.57
N PRO A 90 52.50 -35.65 28.92
CA PRO A 90 52.31 -34.51 29.83
C PRO A 90 53.37 -34.48 30.98
N ALA A 91 53.10 -33.67 32.02
CA ALA A 91 53.58 -33.76 33.43
C ALA A 91 54.81 -32.91 33.85
N PRO A 92 55.08 -32.71 35.16
CA PRO A 92 54.17 -32.28 36.23
C PRO A 92 54.75 -31.16 37.16
N ALA A 93 53.84 -30.57 37.96
CA ALA A 93 53.98 -30.05 39.33
C ALA A 93 55.27 -29.32 39.80
N ARG A 94 55.08 -28.09 40.31
CA ARG A 94 55.68 -27.68 41.60
C ARG A 94 54.91 -26.56 42.30
N CYS A 95 54.95 -26.66 43.62
CA CYS A 95 54.15 -25.99 44.64
C CYS A 95 54.96 -24.86 45.32
N THR A 96 54.28 -24.10 46.18
CA THR A 96 54.73 -23.01 47.09
C THR A 96 55.06 -21.68 46.37
N THR A 97 54.56 -20.50 46.77
CA THR A 97 54.44 -19.92 48.13
C THR A 97 53.28 -18.92 48.32
N LEU A 98 52.84 -18.79 49.57
CA LEU A 98 51.93 -17.77 50.13
C LEU A 98 52.30 -16.32 49.76
N ASN A 99 51.28 -15.48 49.49
CA ASN A 99 51.18 -14.18 50.15
C ASN A 99 49.76 -13.59 50.12
N ARG A 100 49.49 -12.89 51.23
CA ARG A 100 48.25 -12.33 51.74
C ARG A 100 48.12 -10.86 51.31
N GLU A 101 46.89 -10.32 51.43
CA GLU A 101 46.50 -8.88 51.30
C GLU A 101 46.31 -8.29 49.90
N ALA A 102 45.05 -8.04 49.51
CA ALA A 102 44.32 -6.81 49.84
C ALA A 102 43.07 -6.67 48.95
N LEU A 103 41.97 -6.25 49.57
CA LEU A 103 40.66 -6.02 48.95
C LEU A 103 40.72 -5.12 47.72
N ARG A 104 40.23 -5.61 46.57
CA ARG A 104 39.67 -4.79 45.49
C ARG A 104 38.39 -5.42 44.95
N PRO A 105 37.34 -4.62 44.66
CA PRO A 105 36.04 -5.12 44.24
C PRO A 105 36.11 -5.75 42.85
N SER A 106 35.57 -6.97 42.77
CA SER A 106 35.50 -7.86 41.62
C SER A 106 34.61 -7.32 40.51
N GLN A 107 35.22 -7.14 39.33
CA GLN A 107 34.53 -7.13 38.04
C GLN A 107 34.04 -8.56 37.72
N PRO A 108 32.89 -8.73 37.05
CA PRO A 108 32.38 -10.05 36.69
C PRO A 108 33.31 -10.77 35.70
N PRO A 109 33.44 -12.10 35.80
CA PRO A 109 34.39 -12.88 35.01
C PRO A 109 34.03 -12.85 33.52
N SER A 110 35.03 -12.57 32.70
CA SER A 110 35.00 -12.73 31.25
C SER A 110 34.74 -14.20 30.90
N THR A 111 33.55 -14.50 30.43
CA THR A 111 33.23 -15.74 29.73
C THR A 111 33.90 -15.71 28.36
N ASP A 112 35.23 -15.89 28.32
CA ASP A 112 35.91 -16.41 27.14
C ASP A 112 35.63 -17.92 27.09
N ASP A 113 34.37 -18.21 26.76
CA ASP A 113 33.91 -19.56 26.50
C ASP A 113 34.40 -19.95 25.12
N HIS A 114 35.13 -21.05 25.05
CA HIS A 114 35.60 -21.68 23.84
C HIS A 114 34.39 -22.00 22.95
N ARG A 115 33.98 -21.06 22.09
CA ARG A 115 33.19 -21.34 20.89
C ARG A 115 34.04 -22.25 20.02
N GLN A 116 33.95 -23.54 20.32
CA GLN A 116 34.34 -24.62 19.44
C GLN A 116 33.54 -24.39 18.15
N VAL A 117 34.21 -23.78 17.17
CA VAL A 117 33.67 -23.53 15.85
C VAL A 117 33.43 -24.89 15.23
N MET A 118 32.22 -25.42 15.42
CA MET A 118 31.75 -26.58 14.68
C MET A 118 31.86 -26.22 13.20
N PRO A 119 32.57 -27.03 12.39
CA PRO A 119 32.78 -26.75 10.98
C PRO A 119 31.43 -26.51 10.32
N GLY A 120 31.33 -25.42 9.56
CA GLY A 120 30.10 -24.87 8.99
C GLY A 120 29.31 -25.88 8.18
N HIS A 121 28.51 -26.70 8.85
CA HIS A 121 27.32 -27.27 8.27
C HIS A 121 26.39 -26.11 7.97
N ASP A 122 26.06 -25.96 6.68
CA ASP A 122 24.99 -25.11 6.22
C ASP A 122 23.81 -25.26 7.20
N TYR A 123 23.57 -24.21 8.00
CA TYR A 123 22.50 -24.15 8.99
C TYR A 123 21.16 -24.02 8.24
N ARG A 124 20.81 -25.06 7.48
CA ARG A 124 19.45 -25.23 6.98
C ARG A 124 18.62 -25.67 8.18
N PRO A 125 17.57 -24.93 8.55
CA PRO A 125 16.67 -25.34 9.62
C PRO A 125 16.20 -26.78 9.37
N VAL A 126 16.53 -27.69 10.27
CA VAL A 126 16.13 -29.10 10.18
C VAL A 126 14.62 -29.17 10.33
N ASP A 127 13.97 -29.83 9.36
CA ASP A 127 12.52 -30.05 9.35
C ASP A 127 12.20 -31.38 10.04
N TYR A 128 12.01 -31.33 11.36
CA TYR A 128 11.80 -32.52 12.18
C TYR A 128 10.53 -33.29 11.81
N ASP A 129 9.49 -32.61 11.34
CA ASP A 129 8.23 -33.26 10.90
C ASP A 129 8.54 -34.25 9.76
N ARG A 130 9.37 -33.82 8.80
CA ARG A 130 9.82 -34.68 7.69
C ARG A 130 10.65 -35.87 8.16
N LEU A 131 11.41 -35.73 9.25
CA LEU A 131 12.20 -36.83 9.82
C LEU A 131 11.29 -37.88 10.47
N TYR A 132 10.28 -37.44 11.23
CA TYR A 132 9.27 -38.33 11.79
C TYR A 132 8.50 -39.08 10.69
N TYR A 133 8.05 -38.38 9.64
CA TYR A 133 7.39 -39.03 8.50
C TYR A 133 8.27 -40.05 7.77
N ARG A 134 9.59 -39.82 7.67
CA ARG A 134 10.52 -40.80 7.07
C ARG A 134 10.64 -42.08 7.88
N LEU A 135 10.38 -42.02 9.19
CA LEU A 135 10.40 -43.15 10.11
C LEU A 135 9.02 -43.76 10.36
N ASP A 136 8.00 -43.27 9.67
CA ASP A 136 6.60 -43.67 9.87
C ASP A 136 6.13 -43.44 11.32
N LEU A 137 6.53 -42.31 11.91
CA LEU A 137 6.20 -41.90 13.27
C LEU A 137 5.33 -40.65 13.29
N GLU A 138 4.47 -40.55 14.32
CA GLU A 138 3.80 -39.30 14.64
C GLU A 138 4.80 -38.30 15.24
N PRO A 139 4.69 -36.99 14.91
CA PRO A 139 5.53 -35.98 15.53
C PRO A 139 5.34 -35.96 17.05
N GLY A 140 6.43 -36.09 17.80
CA GLY A 140 6.37 -36.23 19.26
C GLY A 140 6.66 -37.64 19.78
N ALA A 141 6.86 -38.62 18.90
CA ALA A 141 7.23 -39.98 19.29
C ALA A 141 8.48 -40.01 20.20
N ASN A 142 8.49 -40.94 21.15
CA ASN A 142 9.59 -41.04 22.12
C ASN A 142 10.84 -41.72 21.51
N GLU A 143 11.97 -41.65 22.21
CA GLU A 143 13.24 -42.24 21.74
C GLU A 143 13.15 -43.76 21.51
N ALA A 144 12.35 -44.47 22.30
CA ALA A 144 12.18 -45.92 22.15
C ALA A 144 11.43 -46.27 20.86
N ASP A 145 10.39 -45.50 20.52
CA ASP A 145 9.62 -45.65 19.29
C ASP A 145 10.49 -45.34 18.06
N ILE A 146 11.31 -44.29 18.13
CA ILE A 146 12.31 -43.95 17.10
C ILE A 146 13.25 -45.13 16.83
N LYS A 147 13.81 -45.73 17.89
CA LYS A 147 14.71 -46.89 17.77
C LYS A 147 13.98 -48.12 17.26
N HIS A 148 12.74 -48.34 17.70
CA HIS A 148 11.93 -49.49 17.30
C HIS A 148 11.58 -49.44 15.80
N HIS A 149 11.01 -48.33 15.31
CA HIS A 149 10.66 -48.17 13.90
C HIS A 149 11.88 -48.08 12.99
N TYR A 150 12.99 -47.49 13.44
CA TYR A 150 14.24 -47.58 12.70
C TYR A 150 14.68 -49.02 12.47
N ARG A 151 14.66 -49.88 13.50
CA ARG A 151 15.05 -51.29 13.37
C ARG A 151 14.12 -52.03 12.40
N HIS A 152 12.82 -51.77 12.48
CA HIS A 152 11.82 -52.36 11.58
C HIS A 152 12.07 -51.94 10.12
N LEU A 153 12.20 -50.64 9.84
CA LEU A 153 12.48 -50.12 8.50
C LEU A 153 13.84 -50.56 7.97
N ALA A 154 14.87 -50.59 8.82
CA ALA A 154 16.19 -51.09 8.49
C ALA A 154 16.14 -52.56 8.07
N GLN A 155 15.33 -53.39 8.74
CA GLN A 155 15.14 -54.78 8.35
C GLN A 155 14.43 -54.93 7.01
N ILE A 156 13.56 -54.01 6.60
CA ILE A 156 12.85 -54.07 5.31
C ILE A 156 13.74 -53.54 4.18
N LEU A 157 14.42 -52.42 4.42
CA LEU A 157 15.20 -51.68 3.42
C LEU A 157 16.66 -52.13 3.32
N HIS A 158 17.09 -53.14 4.09
CA HIS A 158 18.47 -53.62 4.04
C HIS A 158 18.80 -54.18 2.64
N PRO A 159 19.90 -53.75 2.00
CA PRO A 159 20.25 -54.18 0.63
C PRO A 159 20.38 -55.71 0.52
N ASP A 160 20.93 -56.38 1.53
CA ASP A 160 21.11 -57.84 1.54
C ASP A 160 19.80 -58.67 1.46
N LYS A 161 18.65 -58.08 1.79
CA LYS A 161 17.37 -58.80 1.70
C LYS A 161 16.81 -58.85 0.28
N TRP A 162 17.39 -58.09 -0.64
CA TRP A 162 16.95 -58.01 -2.02
C TRP A 162 17.73 -59.04 -2.83
N ARG A 163 17.16 -60.25 -3.04
CA ARG A 163 17.88 -61.40 -3.64
C ARG A 163 17.98 -61.38 -5.17
N HIS A 164 17.15 -60.60 -5.88
CA HIS A 164 17.25 -60.39 -7.34
C HIS A 164 16.94 -58.95 -7.77
N PRO A 165 17.65 -57.93 -7.25
CA PRO A 165 17.34 -56.55 -7.53
C PRO A 165 17.96 -56.12 -8.86
N THR A 166 17.20 -55.36 -9.64
CA THR A 166 17.78 -54.55 -10.71
C THR A 166 18.70 -53.50 -10.09
N ALA A 167 19.72 -53.04 -10.84
CA ALA A 167 20.64 -51.99 -10.37
C ALA A 167 19.90 -50.72 -9.91
N ALA A 168 18.75 -50.41 -10.51
CA ALA A 168 17.89 -49.31 -10.10
C ALA A 168 17.25 -49.55 -8.72
N SER A 169 16.75 -50.77 -8.46
CA SER A 169 16.18 -51.12 -7.16
C SER A 169 17.20 -51.15 -6.02
N MET A 170 18.44 -51.60 -6.28
CA MET A 170 19.52 -51.51 -5.29
C MET A 170 19.83 -50.07 -4.91
N ARG A 171 20.04 -49.20 -5.92
CA ARG A 171 20.31 -47.77 -5.68
C ARG A 171 19.18 -47.10 -4.92
N TRP A 172 17.93 -47.44 -5.27
CA TRP A 172 16.77 -46.94 -4.56
C TRP A 172 16.74 -47.40 -3.09
N ALA A 173 16.98 -48.69 -2.82
CA ALA A 173 17.00 -49.24 -1.47
C ALA A 173 18.12 -48.62 -0.63
N ASP A 174 19.33 -48.48 -1.18
CA ASP A 174 20.46 -47.82 -0.54
C ASP A 174 20.15 -46.35 -0.20
N GLU A 175 19.53 -45.63 -1.13
CA GLU A 175 19.10 -44.25 -0.89
C GLU A 175 18.03 -44.16 0.20
N GLN A 176 17.03 -45.05 0.22
CA GLN A 176 16.01 -45.05 1.27
C GLN A 176 16.61 -45.40 2.63
N PHE A 177 17.45 -46.43 2.70
CA PHE A 177 18.14 -46.83 3.92
C PHE A 177 19.00 -45.68 4.48
N LYS A 178 19.74 -44.98 3.60
CA LYS A 178 20.53 -43.80 3.99
C LYS A 178 19.65 -42.68 4.56
N ARG A 179 18.49 -42.41 3.94
CA ARG A 179 17.54 -41.38 4.41
C ARG A 179 16.91 -41.72 5.76
N VAL A 180 16.59 -43.00 5.98
CA VAL A 180 16.05 -43.51 7.25
C VAL A 180 17.10 -43.44 8.36
N LYS A 181 18.34 -43.81 8.05
CA LYS A 181 19.47 -43.70 8.98
C LYS A 181 19.77 -42.25 9.36
N GLU A 182 19.85 -41.36 8.37
CA GLU A 182 20.03 -39.91 8.59
C GLU A 182 18.92 -39.34 9.48
N ALA A 183 17.66 -39.71 9.24
CA ALA A 183 16.53 -39.24 10.04
C ALA A 183 16.65 -39.68 11.51
N ARG A 184 17.05 -40.94 11.75
CA ARG A 184 17.30 -41.45 13.10
C ARG A 184 18.43 -40.70 13.80
N GLU A 185 19.57 -40.52 13.12
CA GLU A 185 20.76 -39.86 13.69
C GLU A 185 20.45 -38.40 14.07
N LEU A 186 19.71 -37.68 13.24
CA LEU A 186 19.31 -36.30 13.53
C LEU A 186 18.33 -36.20 14.70
N LEU A 187 17.36 -37.11 14.80
CA LEU A 187 16.42 -37.16 15.92
C LEU A 187 17.12 -37.57 17.23
N GLU A 188 18.01 -38.56 17.19
CA GLU A 188 18.82 -38.97 18.35
C GLU A 188 19.76 -37.85 18.81
N ALA A 189 20.40 -37.14 17.88
CA ALA A 189 21.24 -35.99 18.19
C ALA A 189 20.43 -34.88 18.89
N TYR A 190 19.24 -34.56 18.38
CA TYR A 190 18.35 -33.60 19.05
C TYR A 190 17.95 -34.06 20.45
N TRP A 191 17.56 -35.33 20.58
CA TRP A 191 17.14 -35.90 21.86
C TRP A 191 18.26 -35.90 22.90
N SER A 192 19.50 -36.15 22.48
CA SER A 192 20.66 -36.13 23.37
C SER A 192 20.94 -34.75 23.98
N VAL A 193 20.56 -33.68 23.27
CA VAL A 193 20.75 -32.30 23.71
C VAL A 193 19.56 -31.80 24.54
N HIS A 194 18.34 -32.13 24.10
CA HIS A 194 17.12 -31.52 24.64
C HIS A 194 16.33 -32.42 25.60
N HIS A 195 16.60 -33.74 25.63
CA HIS A 195 15.87 -34.74 26.42
C HIS A 195 14.34 -34.68 26.28
N ALA A 196 13.86 -34.15 25.16
CA ALA A 196 12.46 -33.99 24.83
C ALA A 196 12.27 -34.15 23.32
N PRO A 197 11.09 -34.62 22.86
CA PRO A 197 10.82 -34.72 21.44
C PRO A 197 10.83 -33.32 20.80
N PRO A 198 11.42 -33.15 19.60
CA PRO A 198 11.31 -31.90 18.87
C PRO A 198 9.84 -31.59 18.60
N VAL A 199 9.40 -30.40 19.02
CA VAL A 199 8.03 -29.93 18.83
C VAL A 199 7.77 -29.78 17.34
N SER A 200 6.71 -30.43 16.86
CA SER A 200 6.36 -30.36 15.45
C SER A 200 5.98 -28.93 15.07
N ARG A 201 6.41 -28.47 13.89
CA ARG A 201 6.02 -27.13 13.41
C ARG A 201 4.51 -27.06 13.22
N SER A 202 3.90 -28.18 12.82
CA SER A 202 2.45 -28.29 12.71
C SER A 202 1.73 -28.06 14.05
N ALA A 203 2.18 -28.65 15.16
CA ALA A 203 1.55 -28.48 16.47
C ALA A 203 1.71 -27.05 17.00
N LEU A 204 2.90 -26.47 16.83
CA LEU A 204 3.15 -25.08 17.20
C LEU A 204 2.31 -24.11 16.34
N SER A 205 2.09 -24.44 15.05
CA SER A 205 1.22 -23.67 14.17
C SER A 205 -0.26 -23.75 14.53
N VAL A 206 -0.75 -24.87 15.07
CA VAL A 206 -2.14 -25.02 15.49
C VAL A 206 -2.41 -24.17 16.73
N ALA A 207 -1.57 -24.26 17.76
CA ALA A 207 -1.71 -23.43 18.96
C ALA A 207 -1.60 -21.92 18.63
N GLN A 208 -0.68 -21.56 17.73
CA GLN A 208 -0.56 -20.19 17.25
C GLN A 208 -1.77 -19.74 16.42
N ALA A 209 -2.37 -20.63 15.62
CA ALA A 209 -3.58 -20.35 14.85
C ALA A 209 -4.82 -20.19 15.74
N GLU A 210 -4.94 -20.96 16.83
CA GLU A 210 -5.99 -20.81 17.83
C GLU A 210 -5.84 -19.48 18.57
N GLN A 211 -4.63 -19.12 18.99
CA GLN A 211 -4.34 -17.83 19.61
C GLN A 211 -4.67 -16.66 18.66
N LEU A 212 -4.30 -16.77 17.38
CA LEU A 212 -4.62 -15.77 16.37
C LEU A 212 -6.14 -15.67 16.13
N HIS A 213 -6.86 -16.80 16.12
CA HIS A 213 -8.33 -16.80 16.04
C HIS A 213 -8.98 -16.12 17.23
N ALA A 214 -8.52 -16.40 18.45
CA ALA A 214 -9.01 -15.74 19.65
C ALA A 214 -8.76 -14.22 19.61
N GLN A 215 -7.57 -13.80 19.17
CA GLN A 215 -7.26 -12.38 18.95
C GLN A 215 -8.18 -11.76 17.89
N MET A 216 -8.41 -12.43 16.76
CA MET A 216 -9.29 -11.94 15.71
C MET A 216 -10.73 -11.80 16.19
N GLN A 217 -11.25 -12.76 16.96
CA GLN A 217 -12.58 -12.67 17.57
C GLN A 217 -12.69 -11.49 18.53
N SER A 218 -11.65 -11.24 19.34
CA SER A 218 -11.63 -10.09 20.26
C SER A 218 -11.70 -8.75 19.53
N LEU A 219 -10.98 -8.61 18.40
CA LEU A 219 -11.01 -7.41 17.57
C LEU A 219 -12.35 -7.22 16.86
N LEU A 220 -13.00 -8.30 16.43
CA LEU A 220 -14.34 -8.24 15.87
C LEU A 220 -15.36 -7.77 16.91
N ALA A 221 -15.29 -8.28 18.14
CA ALA A 221 -16.13 -7.81 19.24
C ALA A 221 -15.89 -6.32 19.55
N GLN A 222 -14.64 -5.88 19.53
CA GLN A 222 -14.30 -4.46 19.73
C GLN A 222 -14.84 -3.57 18.60
N ARG A 223 -14.74 -4.02 17.35
CA ARG A 223 -15.28 -3.32 16.18
C ARG A 223 -16.80 -3.14 16.29
N GLU A 224 -17.53 -4.18 16.70
CA GLU A 224 -18.98 -4.09 16.86
C GLU A 224 -19.39 -3.14 17.98
N ARG A 225 -18.64 -3.09 19.10
CA ARG A 225 -18.86 -2.07 20.15
C ARG A 225 -18.70 -0.65 19.62
N VAL A 226 -17.60 -0.37 18.92
CA VAL A 226 -17.33 0.96 18.35
C VAL A 226 -18.39 1.33 17.30
N ARG A 227 -18.87 0.37 16.52
CA ARG A 227 -20.00 0.60 15.59
C ARG A 227 -21.27 1.00 16.33
N GLY A 228 -21.61 0.30 17.41
CA GLY A 228 -22.76 0.63 18.25
C GLY A 228 -22.67 2.05 18.84
N GLU A 229 -21.50 2.44 19.35
CA GLU A 229 -21.25 3.80 19.87
C GLU A 229 -21.42 4.87 18.78
N LEU A 230 -20.89 4.60 17.58
CA LEU A 230 -20.96 5.55 16.46
C LEU A 230 -22.39 5.71 15.94
N ASP A 231 -23.19 4.64 15.93
CA ASP A 231 -24.60 4.71 15.56
C ASP A 231 -25.44 5.41 16.64
N ALA A 232 -25.12 5.24 17.93
CA ALA A 232 -25.73 6.01 19.02
C ALA A 232 -25.44 7.52 18.87
N LEU A 233 -24.18 7.91 18.62
CA LEU A 233 -23.80 9.31 18.37
C LEU A 233 -24.48 9.90 17.13
N ARG A 234 -24.68 9.10 16.08
CA ARG A 234 -25.44 9.53 14.90
C ARG A 234 -26.91 9.74 15.21
N ALA A 235 -27.52 8.90 16.04
CA ALA A 235 -28.91 9.04 16.46
C ALA A 235 -29.08 10.32 17.30
N GLU A 236 -28.19 10.55 18.27
CA GLU A 236 -28.17 11.76 19.08
C GLU A 236 -28.00 13.02 18.20
N ARG A 237 -27.05 13.02 17.26
CA ARG A 237 -26.88 14.13 16.31
C ARG A 237 -28.17 14.39 15.51
N ARG A 238 -28.89 13.36 15.06
CA ARG A 238 -30.18 13.57 14.36
C ARG A 238 -31.21 14.22 15.27
N GLN A 239 -31.31 13.75 16.51
CA GLN A 239 -32.22 14.33 17.51
C GLN A 239 -31.92 15.82 17.74
N THR A 240 -30.65 16.20 17.91
CA THR A 240 -30.27 17.61 18.07
C THR A 240 -30.63 18.47 16.85
N PHE A 241 -30.52 17.93 15.63
CA PHE A 241 -30.92 18.66 14.42
C PHE A 241 -32.44 18.86 14.34
N ASP A 242 -33.22 17.87 14.75
CA ASP A 242 -34.68 17.97 14.76
C ASP A 242 -35.15 18.95 15.84
N GLU A 243 -34.48 19.00 17.00
CA GLU A 243 -34.72 20.01 18.03
C GLU A 243 -34.38 21.43 17.54
N ILE A 244 -33.26 21.63 16.84
CA ILE A 244 -32.91 22.92 16.22
C ILE A 244 -33.95 23.33 15.17
N ARG A 245 -34.47 22.39 14.38
CA ARG A 245 -35.55 22.69 13.42
C ARG A 245 -36.82 23.12 14.13
N ARG A 246 -37.20 22.44 15.21
CA ARG A 246 -38.35 22.82 16.03
C ARG A 246 -38.18 24.24 16.60
N MET A 247 -37.04 24.54 17.21
CA MET A 247 -36.75 25.88 17.73
C MET A 247 -36.80 26.97 16.65
N LYS A 248 -36.35 26.65 15.42
CA LYS A 248 -36.46 27.59 14.29
C LYS A 248 -37.91 27.86 13.88
N LEU A 249 -38.74 26.82 13.84
CA LEU A 249 -40.18 26.96 13.54
C LEU A 249 -40.88 27.80 14.61
N GLU A 250 -40.61 27.54 15.89
CA GLU A 250 -41.13 28.33 17.00
C GLU A 250 -40.68 29.80 16.93
N ARG A 251 -39.39 30.04 16.64
CA ARG A 251 -38.86 31.40 16.43
C ARG A 251 -39.54 32.11 15.25
N ASP A 252 -39.73 31.43 14.13
CA ASP A 252 -40.32 32.03 12.93
C ASP A 252 -41.82 32.32 13.14
N ALA A 253 -42.53 31.48 13.90
CA ALA A 253 -43.89 31.76 14.35
C ALA A 253 -43.95 33.02 15.22
N LEU A 254 -43.08 33.13 16.25
CA LEU A 254 -42.99 34.32 17.10
C LEU A 254 -42.62 35.59 16.32
N ARG A 255 -41.75 35.47 15.31
CA ARG A 255 -41.44 36.60 14.41
C ARG A 255 -42.65 37.04 13.60
N GLY A 256 -43.47 36.11 13.14
CA GLY A 256 -44.74 36.40 12.48
C GLY A 256 -45.70 37.17 13.39
N GLU A 257 -45.83 36.75 14.65
CA GLU A 257 -46.66 37.45 15.64
C GLU A 257 -46.15 38.88 15.92
N VAL A 258 -44.84 39.06 16.11
CA VAL A 258 -44.23 40.38 16.33
C VAL A 258 -44.40 41.29 15.11
N ALA A 259 -44.24 40.76 13.89
CA ALA A 259 -44.49 41.51 12.66
C ALA A 259 -45.96 41.96 12.58
N GLY A 260 -46.91 41.07 12.88
CA GLY A 260 -48.34 41.40 12.91
C GLY A 260 -48.66 42.50 13.94
N LEU A 261 -48.05 42.46 15.13
CA LEU A 261 -48.19 43.52 16.13
C LEU A 261 -47.58 44.85 15.65
N ARG A 262 -46.45 44.80 14.96
CA ARG A 262 -45.78 45.98 14.40
C ARG A 262 -46.61 46.62 13.29
N ASP A 263 -47.13 45.84 12.34
CA ASP A 263 -47.96 46.35 11.25
C ASP A 263 -49.25 46.96 11.80
N ALA A 264 -49.85 46.36 12.83
CA ALA A 264 -51.00 46.94 13.53
C ALA A 264 -50.66 48.28 14.23
N ALA A 265 -49.44 48.44 14.75
CA ALA A 265 -48.97 49.70 15.32
C ALA A 265 -48.63 50.75 14.24
N GLN A 266 -48.07 50.30 13.11
CA GLN A 266 -47.57 51.16 12.04
C GLN A 266 -48.69 51.64 11.10
N ALA A 267 -49.78 50.87 10.94
CA ALA A 267 -51.04 51.35 10.36
C ALA A 267 -51.66 52.54 11.13
N ARG A 268 -51.13 52.85 12.33
CA ARG A 268 -51.52 53.98 13.16
C ARG A 268 -50.66 55.24 12.95
N GLU A 269 -49.55 55.17 12.19
CA GLU A 269 -48.69 56.32 11.88
C GLU A 269 -48.66 56.60 10.36
N PRO A 270 -48.90 57.86 9.92
CA PRO A 270 -48.81 58.22 8.50
C PRO A 270 -47.34 58.36 8.06
N GLN A 271 -46.96 57.57 7.05
CA GLN A 271 -45.59 57.44 6.55
C GLN A 271 -45.33 58.30 5.28
N PRO A 272 -44.24 59.06 5.20
CA PRO A 272 -43.78 59.72 3.98
C PRO A 272 -42.83 58.83 3.16
N GLU A 273 -42.88 59.02 1.84
CA GLU A 273 -42.29 58.20 0.79
C GLU A 273 -40.75 58.29 0.67
N THR A 274 -40.10 57.20 0.26
CA THR A 274 -38.76 57.24 -0.34
C THR A 274 -38.57 56.14 -1.40
N GLY A 275 -37.84 56.49 -2.46
CA GLY A 275 -37.75 55.79 -3.74
C GLY A 275 -36.77 54.60 -3.83
N PRO A 276 -36.62 54.03 -5.05
CA PRO A 276 -36.15 52.66 -5.26
C PRO A 276 -34.64 52.53 -5.47
N GLN A 277 -34.03 51.51 -4.85
CA GLN A 277 -32.65 51.09 -5.09
C GLN A 277 -32.57 49.85 -5.99
N ALA A 278 -31.57 49.89 -6.87
CA ALA A 278 -31.30 48.95 -7.95
C ALA A 278 -30.70 47.62 -7.48
N VAL A 279 -31.10 46.55 -8.17
CA VAL A 279 -30.73 45.16 -7.91
C VAL A 279 -29.46 44.80 -8.69
N GLU A 280 -28.39 44.51 -7.97
CA GLU A 280 -27.12 44.01 -8.49
C GLU A 280 -27.18 42.48 -8.66
N THR A 281 -26.97 41.98 -9.88
CA THR A 281 -27.01 40.55 -10.22
C THR A 281 -25.61 40.07 -10.60
N ALA A 282 -24.97 39.27 -9.73
CA ALA A 282 -23.64 38.71 -9.99
C ALA A 282 -23.63 37.16 -10.00
N SER A 283 -23.15 36.61 -11.12
CA SER A 283 -22.45 35.33 -11.33
C SER A 283 -23.05 34.02 -10.76
N ARG A 284 -23.75 33.25 -11.61
CA ARG A 284 -24.35 31.94 -11.29
C ARG A 284 -23.59 30.69 -11.80
N THR A 285 -22.42 30.83 -12.43
CA THR A 285 -21.76 29.72 -13.14
C THR A 285 -20.80 28.84 -12.31
N SER A 286 -20.54 29.15 -11.04
CA SER A 286 -19.72 28.29 -10.15
C SER A 286 -20.47 27.07 -9.58
N GLY A 287 -21.79 27.05 -9.67
CA GLY A 287 -22.63 26.17 -8.85
C GLY A 287 -22.49 24.67 -9.12
N VAL A 288 -22.35 24.24 -10.37
CA VAL A 288 -22.46 22.79 -10.70
C VAL A 288 -21.22 22.00 -10.27
N ARG A 289 -20.02 22.59 -10.43
CA ARG A 289 -18.77 21.94 -10.02
C ARG A 289 -18.70 21.85 -8.50
N ASP A 290 -18.97 22.94 -7.81
CA ASP A 290 -18.89 23.00 -6.34
C ASP A 290 -20.01 22.19 -5.68
N PHE A 291 -21.19 22.10 -6.31
CA PHE A 291 -22.29 21.25 -5.84
C PHE A 291 -21.97 19.75 -5.98
N LEU A 292 -21.35 19.33 -7.08
CA LEU A 292 -20.91 17.96 -7.22
C LEU A 292 -19.84 17.65 -6.16
N PHE A 293 -18.79 18.47 -6.04
CA PHE A 293 -17.69 18.16 -5.10
C PHE A 293 -18.01 18.33 -3.61
N SER A 294 -18.93 19.21 -3.22
CA SER A 294 -19.36 19.37 -1.82
C SER A 294 -20.14 18.17 -1.29
N LYS A 295 -20.85 17.42 -2.15
CA LYS A 295 -21.50 16.16 -1.77
C LYS A 295 -20.52 14.99 -1.57
N PHE A 296 -19.24 15.18 -1.88
CA PHE A 296 -18.20 14.13 -1.91
C PHE A 296 -17.10 14.32 -0.86
N GLU A 297 -17.42 14.88 0.32
CA GLU A 297 -16.42 15.10 1.38
C GLU A 297 -15.75 13.82 1.90
N ASP A 298 -16.43 12.68 1.77
CA ASP A 298 -15.93 11.37 2.14
C ASP A 298 -14.90 10.86 1.10
N PRO A 299 -13.60 10.84 1.44
CA PRO A 299 -12.51 10.55 0.48
C PRO A 299 -12.60 9.14 -0.12
N SER A 300 -13.28 8.22 0.57
CA SER A 300 -13.51 6.85 0.11
C SER A 300 -14.54 6.80 -1.04
N ARG A 301 -15.63 7.57 -0.94
CA ARG A 301 -16.73 7.61 -1.92
C ARG A 301 -16.37 8.40 -3.17
N GLY A 302 -15.59 9.47 -3.01
CA GLY A 302 -15.09 10.26 -4.14
C GLY A 302 -14.27 9.40 -5.11
N TRP A 303 -13.47 8.45 -4.61
CA TRP A 303 -12.64 7.60 -5.48
C TRP A 303 -13.48 6.64 -6.34
N LEU A 304 -14.44 5.93 -5.74
CA LEU A 304 -15.30 5.00 -6.47
C LEU A 304 -16.09 5.70 -7.57
N LEU A 305 -16.57 6.93 -7.31
CA LEU A 305 -17.28 7.73 -8.32
C LEU A 305 -16.37 8.23 -9.43
N THR A 306 -15.14 8.65 -9.12
CA THR A 306 -14.17 9.00 -10.18
C THR A 306 -13.81 7.80 -11.03
N LEU A 307 -13.74 6.60 -10.44
CA LEU A 307 -13.46 5.36 -11.15
C LEU A 307 -14.66 4.95 -12.02
N SER A 308 -15.89 4.99 -11.49
CA SER A 308 -17.09 4.70 -12.27
C SER A 308 -17.29 5.69 -13.42
N ALA A 309 -17.05 6.98 -13.18
CA ALA A 309 -17.08 8.00 -14.22
C ALA A 309 -15.99 7.76 -15.29
N SER A 310 -14.78 7.38 -14.88
CA SER A 310 -13.70 7.04 -15.82
C SER A 310 -14.05 5.83 -16.68
N VAL A 311 -14.62 4.78 -16.09
CA VAL A 311 -15.09 3.58 -16.82
C VAL A 311 -16.19 3.96 -17.81
N PHE A 312 -17.18 4.75 -17.37
CA PHE A 312 -18.25 5.24 -18.25
C PHE A 312 -17.69 6.03 -19.43
N VAL A 313 -16.74 6.94 -19.20
CA VAL A 313 -16.06 7.69 -20.27
C VAL A 313 -15.31 6.75 -21.22
N CYS A 314 -14.64 5.70 -20.71
CA CYS A 314 -13.97 4.71 -21.57
C CYS A 314 -14.96 3.95 -22.46
N VAL A 315 -16.14 3.59 -21.94
CA VAL A 315 -17.20 2.94 -22.72
C VAL A 315 -17.72 3.88 -23.80
N VAL A 316 -17.96 5.15 -23.48
CA VAL A 316 -18.39 6.16 -24.47
C VAL A 316 -17.33 6.34 -25.56
N ILE A 317 -16.05 6.44 -25.19
CA ILE A 317 -14.94 6.53 -26.15
C ILE A 317 -14.91 5.31 -27.07
N PHE A 318 -15.10 4.11 -26.53
CA PHE A 318 -15.16 2.89 -27.32
C PHE A 318 -16.32 2.91 -28.32
N VAL A 319 -17.53 3.26 -27.87
CA VAL A 319 -18.72 3.35 -28.74
C VAL A 319 -18.52 4.40 -29.83
N VAL A 320 -18.02 5.59 -29.48
CA VAL A 320 -17.76 6.66 -30.45
C VAL A 320 -16.68 6.26 -31.45
N ALA A 321 -15.56 5.69 -31.00
CA ALA A 321 -14.50 5.21 -31.88
C ALA A 321 -15.03 4.14 -32.85
N HIS A 322 -15.85 3.21 -32.35
CA HIS A 322 -16.46 2.16 -33.16
C HIS A 322 -17.43 2.73 -34.21
N VAL A 323 -18.29 3.68 -33.83
CA VAL A 323 -19.22 4.35 -34.76
C VAL A 323 -18.45 5.16 -35.81
N VAL A 324 -17.44 5.93 -35.42
CA VAL A 324 -16.63 6.75 -36.33
C VAL A 324 -15.89 5.86 -37.35
N VAL A 325 -15.26 4.78 -36.89
CA VAL A 325 -14.58 3.82 -37.77
C VAL A 325 -15.57 3.12 -38.69
N GLY A 326 -16.71 2.68 -38.16
CA GLY A 326 -17.77 2.05 -38.94
C GLY A 326 -18.29 2.96 -40.05
N LEU A 327 -18.56 4.23 -39.75
CA LEU A 327 -19.07 5.19 -40.74
C LEU A 327 -18.00 5.58 -41.78
N LEU A 328 -16.76 5.85 -41.36
CA LEU A 328 -15.70 6.32 -42.26
C LEU A 328 -15.13 5.20 -43.15
N LEU A 329 -15.05 3.98 -42.62
CA LEU A 329 -14.39 2.86 -43.30
C LEU A 329 -15.35 1.79 -43.83
N ALA A 330 -16.67 1.92 -43.64
CA ALA A 330 -17.66 1.01 -44.24
C ALA A 330 -17.44 0.70 -45.73
N PRO A 331 -17.09 1.67 -46.61
CA PRO A 331 -16.86 1.39 -48.03
C PRO A 331 -15.62 0.52 -48.27
N ILE A 332 -14.57 0.72 -47.46
CA ILE A 332 -13.25 0.11 -47.62
C ILE A 332 -13.17 -1.23 -46.89
N ALA A 333 -13.96 -1.42 -45.83
CA ALA A 333 -14.03 -2.64 -45.03
C ALA A 333 -14.57 -3.87 -45.81
N ARG A 334 -15.05 -3.69 -47.06
CA ARG A 334 -15.36 -4.79 -47.97
C ARG A 334 -14.10 -5.61 -48.33
N PHE A 335 -12.91 -5.01 -48.29
CA PHE A 335 -11.63 -5.67 -48.52
C PHE A 335 -10.98 -6.12 -47.22
N GLU A 336 -10.21 -7.22 -47.24
CA GLU A 336 -9.48 -7.72 -46.06
C GLU A 336 -8.50 -6.68 -45.50
N ALA A 337 -7.74 -6.00 -46.37
CA ALA A 337 -6.85 -4.91 -45.96
C ALA A 337 -7.62 -3.75 -45.30
N GLY A 338 -8.84 -3.46 -45.76
CA GLY A 338 -9.71 -2.44 -45.17
C GLY A 338 -10.18 -2.80 -43.77
N ARG A 339 -10.51 -4.07 -43.52
CA ARG A 339 -10.87 -4.56 -42.16
C ARG A 339 -9.70 -4.43 -41.20
N TRP A 340 -8.49 -4.79 -41.63
CA TRP A 340 -7.29 -4.64 -40.80
C TRP A 340 -7.03 -3.16 -40.45
N LEU A 341 -7.11 -2.26 -41.42
CA LEU A 341 -6.92 -0.83 -41.20
C LEU A 341 -7.99 -0.24 -40.26
N ALA A 342 -9.25 -0.65 -40.42
CA ALA A 342 -10.35 -0.24 -39.55
C ALA A 342 -10.12 -0.68 -38.09
N ASN A 343 -9.70 -1.92 -37.89
CA ASN A 343 -9.35 -2.41 -36.55
C ASN A 343 -8.19 -1.62 -35.95
N LEU A 344 -7.12 -1.36 -36.72
CA LEU A 344 -5.97 -0.60 -36.24
C LEU A 344 -6.36 0.84 -35.86
N LEU A 345 -7.16 1.51 -36.68
CA LEU A 345 -7.65 2.85 -36.41
C LEU A 345 -8.57 2.88 -35.17
N GLN A 346 -9.47 1.90 -35.02
CA GLN A 346 -10.32 1.77 -33.84
C GLN A 346 -9.47 1.58 -32.58
N TRP A 347 -8.49 0.67 -32.61
CA TRP A 347 -7.57 0.46 -31.49
C TRP A 347 -6.79 1.73 -31.15
N ALA A 348 -6.30 2.47 -32.15
CA ALA A 348 -5.59 3.73 -31.93
C ALA A 348 -6.49 4.79 -31.29
N LEU A 349 -7.73 4.94 -31.74
CA LEU A 349 -8.71 5.89 -31.18
C LEU A 349 -9.10 5.52 -29.74
N VAL A 350 -9.35 4.23 -29.48
CA VAL A 350 -9.67 3.73 -28.14
C VAL A 350 -8.49 3.94 -27.21
N ALA A 351 -7.28 3.52 -27.60
CA ALA A 351 -6.08 3.68 -26.78
C ALA A 351 -5.78 5.16 -26.50
N GLY A 352 -5.83 6.02 -27.52
CA GLY A 352 -5.64 7.45 -27.38
C GLY A 352 -6.68 8.09 -26.46
N GLY A 353 -7.96 7.75 -26.64
CA GLY A 353 -9.04 8.25 -25.79
C GLY A 353 -8.91 7.78 -24.34
N VAL A 354 -8.57 6.51 -24.10
CA VAL A 354 -8.33 5.97 -22.75
C VAL A 354 -7.16 6.69 -22.07
N VAL A 355 -6.04 6.89 -22.77
CA VAL A 355 -4.89 7.64 -22.23
C VAL A 355 -5.27 9.07 -21.88
N LEU A 356 -6.06 9.75 -22.72
CA LEU A 356 -6.53 11.11 -22.45
C LEU A 356 -7.50 11.15 -21.26
N ALA A 357 -8.46 10.23 -21.18
CA ALA A 357 -9.44 10.17 -20.10
C ALA A 357 -8.78 9.85 -18.75
N PHE A 358 -7.89 8.84 -18.71
CA PHE A 358 -7.14 8.50 -17.51
C PHE A 358 -6.15 9.59 -17.13
N GLY A 359 -5.45 10.19 -18.10
CA GLY A 359 -4.56 11.33 -17.87
C GLY A 359 -5.32 12.51 -17.24
N TRP A 360 -6.49 12.84 -17.79
CA TRP A 360 -7.35 13.89 -17.26
C TRP A 360 -7.85 13.58 -15.84
N GLY A 361 -8.38 12.37 -15.62
CA GLY A 361 -8.86 11.94 -14.31
C GLY A 361 -7.75 11.88 -13.25
N TRP A 362 -6.57 11.40 -13.63
CA TRP A 362 -5.38 11.43 -12.79
C TRP A 362 -5.00 12.87 -12.42
N ALA A 363 -4.92 13.76 -13.42
CA ALA A 363 -4.53 15.15 -13.21
C ALA A 363 -5.50 15.88 -12.26
N GLN A 364 -6.80 15.75 -12.50
CA GLN A 364 -7.86 16.28 -11.63
C GLN A 364 -7.72 15.75 -10.21
N ARG A 365 -7.49 14.44 -10.04
CA ARG A 365 -7.26 13.84 -8.73
C ARG A 365 -6.04 14.42 -8.02
N THR A 366 -4.93 14.59 -8.72
CA THR A 366 -3.71 15.18 -8.13
C THR A 366 -3.91 16.64 -7.73
N LEU A 367 -4.57 17.45 -8.57
CA LEU A 367 -4.90 18.84 -8.24
C LEU A 367 -5.88 18.92 -7.06
N TYR A 368 -6.91 18.08 -7.06
CA TYR A 368 -7.86 17.99 -5.94
C TYR A 368 -7.17 17.56 -4.63
N ARG A 369 -6.28 16.57 -4.68
CA ARG A 369 -5.50 16.15 -3.51
C ARG A 369 -4.55 17.24 -3.02
N ALA A 370 -3.99 18.03 -3.92
CA ALA A 370 -3.14 19.16 -3.57
C ALA A 370 -3.95 20.29 -2.91
N ALA A 371 -5.08 20.68 -3.50
CA ALA A 371 -6.01 21.65 -2.91
C ALA A 371 -6.54 21.19 -1.54
N ARG A 372 -6.78 19.89 -1.35
CA ARG A 372 -7.23 19.34 -0.06
C ARG A 372 -6.12 19.32 1.00
N ALA A 373 -4.87 19.08 0.60
CA ALA A 373 -3.72 19.26 1.48
C ALA A 373 -3.46 20.73 1.80
N GLY A 374 -4.08 21.62 1.03
CA GLY A 374 -4.18 23.04 1.29
C GLY A 374 -5.09 23.49 2.42
N ARG A 375 -5.82 22.58 3.06
CA ARG A 375 -6.58 22.94 4.26
C ARG A 375 -5.61 23.45 5.34
N GLU A 376 -6.12 24.16 6.32
CA GLU A 376 -5.30 24.67 7.42
C GLU A 376 -4.55 23.53 8.12
N HIS A 377 -3.22 23.52 8.03
CA HIS A 377 -2.35 22.60 8.77
C HIS A 377 -1.48 23.41 9.71
N ALA A 378 -1.42 22.96 10.97
CA ALA A 378 -0.52 23.55 11.94
C ALA A 378 0.92 23.12 11.64
N VAL A 379 1.79 24.10 11.46
CA VAL A 379 3.24 23.93 11.31
C VAL A 379 3.91 24.48 12.56
N ALA A 380 4.81 23.71 13.17
CA ALA A 380 5.57 24.12 14.35
C ALA A 380 6.75 25.05 14.00
N LEU A 381 6.46 26.08 13.21
CA LEU A 381 7.41 27.11 12.78
C LEU A 381 6.77 28.49 12.98
N PRO A 382 7.56 29.50 13.38
CA PRO A 382 7.16 30.90 13.28
C PRO A 382 6.81 31.31 11.84
N ALA A 383 6.00 32.35 11.68
CA ALA A 383 5.48 32.76 10.36
C ALA A 383 6.59 33.21 9.39
N ASP A 384 7.62 33.89 9.89
CA ASP A 384 8.78 34.33 9.11
C ASP A 384 9.62 33.15 8.60
N GLU A 385 9.85 32.14 9.43
CA GLU A 385 10.58 30.92 9.07
C GLU A 385 9.76 30.06 8.10
N ALA A 386 8.45 29.93 8.32
CA ALA A 386 7.55 29.27 7.37
C ALA A 386 7.58 29.96 6.00
N CYS A 387 7.54 31.30 5.97
CA CYS A 387 7.65 32.08 4.74
C CYS A 387 8.99 31.88 4.02
N ARG A 388 10.10 31.85 4.77
CA ARG A 388 11.44 31.58 4.23
C ARG A 388 11.53 30.18 3.61
N ARG A 389 10.99 29.15 4.28
CA ARG A 389 10.98 27.78 3.75
C ARG A 389 10.07 27.60 2.55
N VAL A 390 8.87 28.20 2.55
CA VAL A 390 7.99 28.21 1.37
C VAL A 390 8.67 28.89 0.20
N SER A 391 9.31 30.04 0.43
CA SER A 391 10.05 30.77 -0.60
C SER A 391 11.25 29.98 -1.13
N ALA A 392 11.98 29.28 -0.25
CA ALA A 392 13.09 28.41 -0.63
C ALA A 392 12.61 27.22 -1.47
N ALA A 393 11.51 26.57 -1.07
CA ALA A 393 10.91 25.46 -1.80
C ALA A 393 10.43 25.85 -3.21
N LEU A 394 9.93 27.09 -3.38
CA LEU A 394 9.56 27.64 -4.68
C LEU A 394 10.78 27.93 -5.57
N ARG A 395 11.89 28.40 -5.00
CA ARG A 395 13.12 28.72 -5.74
C ARG A 395 13.94 27.49 -6.14
N HIS A 396 13.71 26.34 -5.53
CA HIS A 396 14.61 25.19 -5.66
C HIS A 396 14.37 24.30 -6.90
N GLU A 397 13.67 24.78 -7.94
CA GLU A 397 13.33 23.92 -9.08
C GLU A 397 13.58 24.56 -10.46
N PRO A 398 14.52 24.01 -11.24
CA PRO A 398 14.51 24.06 -12.70
C PRO A 398 14.05 22.73 -13.34
N HIS A 399 13.43 21.82 -12.58
CA HIS A 399 12.92 20.57 -13.15
C HIS A 399 11.74 20.90 -14.09
N TYR A 400 11.83 20.42 -15.34
CA TYR A 400 10.90 20.71 -16.45
C TYR A 400 10.95 22.11 -17.05
N GLY A 401 11.99 22.91 -16.77
CA GLY A 401 12.07 24.29 -17.28
C GLY A 401 10.94 25.18 -16.73
N ALA A 402 10.40 24.81 -15.57
CA ALA A 402 9.40 25.58 -14.86
C ALA A 402 10.12 26.61 -13.98
N ASP A 403 9.75 27.89 -14.11
CA ASP A 403 10.28 28.95 -13.25
C ASP A 403 9.15 29.55 -12.40
N TRP A 404 9.33 29.53 -11.08
CA TRP A 404 8.39 30.10 -10.12
C TRP A 404 8.68 31.58 -9.96
N ARG A 405 7.74 32.42 -10.37
CA ARG A 405 7.79 33.86 -10.11
C ARG A 405 6.85 34.21 -8.97
N ILE A 406 7.36 34.88 -7.93
CA ILE A 406 6.51 35.43 -6.87
C ILE A 406 5.84 36.68 -7.43
N ASP A 407 4.51 36.66 -7.56
CA ASP A 407 3.72 37.74 -8.16
C ASP A 407 3.32 38.79 -7.12
N SER A 408 2.89 38.35 -5.93
CA SER A 408 2.59 39.24 -4.82
C SER A 408 2.94 38.62 -3.47
N TYR A 409 3.35 39.47 -2.54
CA TYR A 409 3.62 39.12 -1.14
C TYR A 409 3.01 40.21 -0.27
N GLU A 410 2.02 39.85 0.54
CA GLU A 410 1.35 40.72 1.49
C GLU A 410 1.64 40.18 2.89
N ALA A 411 2.46 40.90 3.65
CA ALA A 411 2.67 40.64 5.07
C ALA A 411 1.80 41.59 5.89
N ALA A 412 1.13 41.07 6.91
CA ALA A 412 0.46 41.92 7.89
C ALA A 412 1.52 42.72 8.67
N PRO A 413 1.23 43.97 9.06
CA PRO A 413 2.19 44.85 9.72
C PRO A 413 2.68 44.34 11.08
N ASP A 414 1.96 43.39 11.67
CA ASP A 414 2.26 42.73 12.94
C ASP A 414 3.05 41.41 12.77
N GLU A 415 3.42 41.05 11.54
CA GLU A 415 4.10 39.79 11.17
C GLU A 415 3.31 38.52 11.57
N THR A 416 2.05 38.65 11.99
CA THR A 416 1.25 37.50 12.43
C THR A 416 0.63 36.76 11.25
N GLN A 417 0.55 37.38 10.08
CA GLN A 417 -0.07 36.79 8.90
C GLN A 417 0.73 37.15 7.66
N PHE A 418 0.82 36.20 6.73
CA PHE A 418 1.30 36.49 5.38
C PHE A 418 0.43 35.79 4.34
N ALA A 419 0.23 36.48 3.22
CA ALA A 419 -0.35 35.94 2.00
C ALA A 419 0.69 36.03 0.89
N LEU A 420 1.10 34.86 0.39
CA LEU A 420 2.04 34.73 -0.71
C LEU A 420 1.32 34.18 -1.93
N ARG A 421 1.45 34.88 -3.05
CA ARG A 421 0.98 34.43 -4.36
C ARG A 421 2.18 34.26 -5.28
N ALA A 422 2.41 33.04 -5.72
CA ALA A 422 3.41 32.72 -6.72
C ALA A 422 2.75 32.16 -7.98
N VAL A 423 3.23 32.56 -9.15
CA VAL A 423 2.81 32.02 -10.44
C VAL A 423 3.99 31.29 -11.05
N LEU A 424 3.82 29.98 -11.23
CA LEU A 424 4.69 29.19 -12.06
C LEU A 424 4.32 29.42 -13.52
N ARG A 425 5.31 29.80 -14.32
CA ARG A 425 5.21 29.71 -15.77
C ARG A 425 6.09 28.55 -16.20
N PHE A 426 5.49 27.55 -16.86
CA PHE A 426 6.26 26.43 -17.41
C PHE A 426 5.97 26.28 -18.91
N SER A 427 7.03 26.07 -19.68
CA SER A 427 6.99 25.71 -21.09
C SER A 427 7.48 24.27 -21.25
N PRO A 428 6.59 23.33 -21.59
CA PRO A 428 6.96 21.94 -21.79
C PRO A 428 7.74 21.79 -23.09
N GLY A 429 9.07 21.89 -23.00
CA GLY A 429 10.01 21.65 -24.10
C GLY A 429 10.80 22.88 -24.51
N ALA A 430 12.08 22.66 -24.84
CA ALA A 430 13.05 23.69 -25.21
C ALA A 430 12.69 24.49 -26.49
N GLN A 431 11.67 24.06 -27.26
CA GLN A 431 11.36 24.61 -28.58
C GLN A 431 9.99 25.30 -28.68
N SER A 432 9.18 25.35 -27.62
CA SER A 432 7.83 25.94 -27.68
C SER A 432 7.72 27.18 -26.80
N ALA A 433 8.42 28.26 -27.17
CA ALA A 433 8.33 29.56 -26.50
C ALA A 433 6.93 30.22 -26.57
N ALA A 434 6.07 29.77 -27.49
CA ALA A 434 4.81 30.44 -27.80
C ALA A 434 3.64 30.13 -26.84
N ARG A 435 3.77 29.14 -25.93
CA ARG A 435 2.68 28.76 -25.01
C ARG A 435 3.21 28.53 -23.60
N SER A 436 3.14 29.57 -22.77
CA SER A 436 3.40 29.47 -21.33
C SER A 436 2.12 29.03 -20.62
N HIS A 437 2.18 27.93 -19.88
CA HIS A 437 1.10 27.54 -18.99
C HIS A 437 1.35 28.11 -17.60
N THR A 438 0.28 28.57 -16.94
CA THR A 438 0.35 29.18 -15.61
C THR A 438 -0.26 28.27 -14.55
N VAL A 439 0.52 27.98 -13.51
CA VAL A 439 0.02 27.39 -12.27
C VAL A 439 0.19 28.43 -11.19
N THR A 440 -0.92 28.89 -10.64
CA THR A 440 -0.91 29.83 -9.51
C THR A 440 -0.90 29.03 -8.21
N PHE A 441 0.09 29.29 -7.38
CA PHE A 441 0.19 28.85 -6.00
C PHE A 441 -0.19 30.02 -5.10
N HIS A 442 -1.17 29.78 -4.24
CA HIS A 442 -1.60 30.71 -3.22
C HIS A 442 -1.29 30.07 -1.87
N CYS A 443 -0.63 30.80 -0.99
CA CYS A 443 -0.30 30.36 0.35
C CYS A 443 -0.72 31.46 1.32
N ARG A 444 -1.55 31.10 2.30
CA ARG A 444 -1.95 31.97 3.40
C ARG A 444 -1.47 31.34 4.69
N ALA A 445 -0.87 32.15 5.53
CA ALA A 445 -0.38 31.73 6.82
C ALA A 445 -0.92 32.66 7.89
N ARG A 446 -1.34 32.07 9.01
CA ARG A 446 -1.79 32.80 10.19
C ARG A 446 -1.11 32.22 11.43
N ALA A 447 -0.45 33.07 12.19
CA ALA A 447 0.13 32.71 13.47
C ALA A 447 -0.99 32.19 14.40
N ALA A 448 -0.82 30.96 14.86
CA ALA A 448 -1.65 30.33 15.87
C ALA A 448 -1.03 30.47 17.27
N GLY A 449 0.28 30.72 17.34
CA GLY A 449 1.04 30.96 18.57
C GLY A 449 2.48 31.40 18.27
N PRO A 450 3.33 31.62 19.30
CA PRO A 450 4.68 32.17 19.14
C PRO A 450 5.64 31.26 18.34
N ALA A 451 5.33 29.97 18.23
CA ALA A 451 6.11 29.00 17.45
C ALA A 451 5.23 28.12 16.56
N GLN A 452 4.01 28.55 16.27
CA GLN A 452 3.03 27.76 15.52
C GLN A 452 2.30 28.62 14.51
N THR A 453 2.32 28.19 13.25
CA THR A 453 1.65 28.87 12.14
C THR A 453 0.65 27.91 11.51
N SER A 454 -0.60 28.34 11.36
CA SER A 454 -1.59 27.68 10.54
C SER A 454 -1.32 28.05 9.08
N LEU A 455 -0.94 27.08 8.26
CA LEU A 455 -0.65 27.26 6.84
C LEU A 455 -1.80 26.65 6.01
N ALA A 456 -2.33 27.43 5.08
CA ALA A 456 -3.28 26.97 4.07
C ALA A 456 -2.74 27.33 2.69
N TYR A 457 -2.77 26.41 1.74
CA TYR A 457 -2.27 26.67 0.40
C TYR A 457 -3.10 26.03 -0.71
N ASP A 458 -3.43 26.77 -1.76
CA ASP A 458 -4.20 26.28 -2.88
C ASP A 458 -3.44 26.39 -4.20
N PHE A 459 -3.78 25.49 -5.12
CA PHE A 459 -3.20 25.42 -6.45
C PHE A 459 -4.29 25.64 -7.48
N HIS A 460 -4.11 26.62 -8.35
CA HIS A 460 -4.98 26.88 -9.47
C HIS A 460 -4.20 26.72 -10.78
N ALA A 461 -4.49 25.67 -11.54
CA ALA A 461 -3.88 25.43 -12.85
C ALA A 461 -4.77 25.99 -13.97
N ALA A 462 -4.30 27.01 -14.68
CA ALA A 462 -4.93 27.50 -15.89
C ALA A 462 -4.25 26.85 -17.11
N ALA A 463 -4.61 25.59 -17.38
CA ALA A 463 -4.06 24.83 -18.49
C ALA A 463 -5.16 24.08 -19.26
N PRO A 464 -5.01 23.89 -20.59
CA PRO A 464 -5.87 23.01 -21.36
C PRO A 464 -5.89 21.59 -20.76
N THR A 465 -6.96 20.84 -21.00
CA THR A 465 -7.18 19.52 -20.39
C THR A 465 -6.02 18.55 -20.61
N TRP A 466 -5.39 18.55 -21.78
CA TRP A 466 -4.24 17.69 -22.10
C TRP A 466 -2.93 18.10 -21.40
N TRP A 467 -2.84 19.33 -20.87
CA TRP A 467 -1.69 19.83 -20.12
C TRP A 467 -1.83 19.71 -18.60
N LEU A 468 -2.99 19.27 -18.12
CA LEU A 468 -3.21 19.10 -16.68
C LEU A 468 -2.26 18.05 -16.08
N VAL A 469 -1.84 17.03 -16.84
CA VAL A 469 -0.94 15.98 -16.34
C VAL A 469 0.44 16.54 -15.96
N PRO A 470 1.16 17.27 -16.83
CA PRO A 470 2.38 17.98 -16.42
C PRO A 470 2.19 18.95 -15.26
N SER A 471 1.14 19.79 -15.30
CA SER A 471 0.85 20.74 -14.20
C SER A 471 0.66 20.02 -12.87
N ALA A 472 -0.09 18.91 -12.87
CA ALA A 472 -0.39 18.18 -11.65
C ALA A 472 0.82 17.41 -11.11
N ARG A 473 1.76 17.01 -11.98
CA ARG A 473 3.07 16.47 -11.58
C ARG A 473 3.89 17.52 -10.84
N VAL A 474 3.99 18.73 -11.38
CA VAL A 474 4.73 19.83 -10.72
C VAL A 474 4.09 20.19 -9.38
N VAL A 475 2.76 20.30 -9.32
CA VAL A 475 2.02 20.54 -8.07
C VAL A 475 2.27 19.43 -7.03
N ARG A 476 2.26 18.16 -7.44
CA ARG A 476 2.55 17.03 -6.56
C ARG A 476 3.96 17.08 -6.00
N ASP A 477 4.93 17.40 -6.85
CA ASP A 477 6.35 17.40 -6.47
C ASP A 477 6.68 18.62 -5.59
N LEU A 478 6.11 19.80 -5.86
CA LEU A 478 6.17 20.97 -4.97
C LEU A 478 5.54 20.68 -3.61
N ARG A 479 4.36 20.06 -3.58
CA ARG A 479 3.73 19.67 -2.31
C ARG A 479 4.63 18.74 -1.49
N LYS A 480 5.18 17.69 -2.10
CA LYS A 480 6.07 16.75 -1.39
C LYS A 480 7.28 17.45 -0.76
N ARG A 481 7.80 18.50 -1.41
CA ARG A 481 8.89 19.32 -0.87
C ARG A 481 8.41 20.21 0.27
N LEU A 482 7.29 20.92 0.10
CA LEU A 482 6.69 21.71 1.18
C LEU A 482 6.43 20.83 2.42
N ASP A 483 5.86 19.64 2.24
CA ASP A 483 5.64 18.67 3.32
C ASP A 483 6.97 18.24 3.99
N GLY A 484 8.05 18.11 3.22
CA GLY A 484 9.39 17.76 3.71
C GLY A 484 10.10 18.91 4.45
N ASP A 485 10.06 20.12 3.89
CA ASP A 485 10.77 21.29 4.41
C ASP A 485 10.05 21.91 5.61
N LEU A 486 8.72 21.86 5.65
CA LEU A 486 7.91 22.35 6.76
C LEU A 486 7.82 21.35 7.92
N GLY A 487 8.33 20.12 7.75
CA GLY A 487 8.32 19.10 8.79
C GLY A 487 6.91 18.63 9.16
N ALA A 488 5.98 18.61 8.19
CA ALA A 488 4.62 18.17 8.44
C ALA A 488 4.63 16.71 8.95
N PRO A 489 3.92 16.38 10.05
CA PRO A 489 3.83 15.01 10.53
C PRO A 489 3.24 14.13 9.42
N ARG A 490 3.98 13.08 9.04
CA ARG A 490 3.64 12.18 7.93
C ARG A 490 2.44 11.29 8.21
#